data_AF-A0A1F6LIZ8-F1
#
_entry.id   AF-A0A1F6LIZ8-F1
#
_cell.length_a   1.000
_cell.length_b   1.000
_cell.length_c   1.000
_cell.angle_alpha   90.00
_cell.angle_beta   90.00
_cell.angle_gamma   90.00
#
_symmetry.space_group_name_H-M   'P 1'
#
loop_
_entity.id
_entity.type
_entity.pdbx_description
1 polymer ?
#
loop_
_entity_poly.entity_id
_entity_poly.type
_entity_poly.pdbx_seq_one_letter_code
_entity_poly.pdbx_strand_id
1 'polypeptide(L)'
;MSITIRIPTPLRKLTGDAEEVRIDAVTLRDMITTLERQYPGIKDRLCDESGEVRRFINVFVNDEDVRFMEGQATQLKDGDVVSIVPAVAGGARIKKKYYLNVPQKLIKEPLIYQLVKKYDVVPNIRQASISDEIGVVAVEIEGEPASVESATKFLQELGVSVEPIEINVIEG
;
A
#
# COMPACT_ATOMS: atom_id res chain seq x y z
N MET A 1 -16.77 -26.40 -6.00
CA MET A 1 -15.71 -26.53 -4.98
C MET A 1 -15.75 -25.25 -4.20
N SER A 2 -16.36 -25.29 -3.03
CA SER A 2 -16.64 -24.11 -2.24
C SER A 2 -15.45 -23.78 -1.36
N ILE A 3 -14.97 -22.55 -1.45
CA ILE A 3 -13.94 -21.98 -0.58
C ILE A 3 -14.54 -20.86 0.26
N THR A 4 -13.89 -20.53 1.37
CA THR A 4 -14.25 -19.37 2.20
C THR A 4 -13.20 -18.28 2.02
N ILE A 5 -13.63 -17.06 1.76
CA ILE A 5 -12.74 -15.92 1.56
C ILE A 5 -12.96 -14.93 2.68
N ARG A 6 -11.91 -14.64 3.44
CA ARG A 6 -11.93 -13.62 4.49
C ARG A 6 -11.72 -12.24 3.88
N ILE A 7 -12.70 -11.36 4.08
CA ILE A 7 -12.76 -10.02 3.50
C ILE A 7 -12.22 -8.99 4.50
N PRO A 8 -11.12 -8.29 4.15
CA PRO A 8 -10.53 -7.29 5.01
C PRO A 8 -11.42 -6.05 5.09
N THR A 9 -11.36 -5.35 6.23
CA THR A 9 -12.22 -4.18 6.52
C THR A 9 -12.35 -3.17 5.39
N PRO A 10 -11.28 -2.77 4.67
CA PRO A 10 -11.39 -1.81 3.57
C PRO A 10 -12.25 -2.28 2.38
N LEU A 11 -12.42 -3.60 2.20
CA LEU A 11 -13.17 -4.19 1.10
C LEU A 11 -14.62 -4.55 1.49
N ARG A 12 -14.94 -4.57 2.78
CA ARG A 12 -16.26 -5.01 3.29
C ARG A 12 -17.44 -4.20 2.72
N LYS A 13 -17.23 -2.92 2.41
CA LYS A 13 -18.28 -2.09 1.75
C LYS A 13 -18.71 -2.61 0.39
N LEU A 14 -17.84 -3.33 -0.33
CA LEU A 14 -18.16 -3.95 -1.62
C LEU A 14 -18.91 -5.28 -1.45
N THR A 15 -18.80 -5.90 -0.28
CA THR A 15 -19.40 -7.20 0.04
C THR A 15 -20.62 -7.09 0.98
N GLY A 16 -21.23 -5.91 1.08
CA GLY A 16 -22.40 -5.70 1.96
C GLY A 16 -22.05 -5.89 3.44
N ASP A 17 -20.85 -5.47 3.84
CA ASP A 17 -20.26 -5.61 5.17
C ASP A 17 -19.96 -7.05 5.63
N ALA A 18 -20.02 -8.02 4.71
CA ALA A 18 -19.67 -9.41 5.00
C ALA A 18 -18.18 -9.57 5.35
N GLU A 19 -17.88 -10.24 6.47
CA GLU A 19 -16.52 -10.57 6.90
C GLU A 19 -15.95 -11.77 6.15
N GLU A 20 -16.82 -12.68 5.73
CA GLU A 20 -16.49 -13.86 4.94
C GLU A 20 -17.50 -14.04 3.81
N VAL A 21 -17.03 -14.46 2.64
CA VAL A 21 -17.87 -14.83 1.52
C VAL A 21 -17.51 -16.24 1.05
N ARG A 22 -18.50 -17.01 0.62
CA ARG A 22 -18.29 -18.34 0.05
C ARG A 22 -18.55 -18.32 -1.44
N ILE A 23 -17.60 -18.83 -2.20
CA ILE A 23 -17.72 -18.92 -3.66
C ILE A 23 -17.13 -20.24 -4.15
N ASP A 24 -17.46 -20.60 -5.39
CA ASP A 24 -16.77 -21.66 -6.11
C ASP A 24 -15.60 -21.10 -6.92
N ALA A 25 -14.41 -21.67 -6.76
CA ALA A 25 -13.23 -21.33 -7.55
C ALA A 25 -12.25 -22.51 -7.65
N VAL A 26 -11.50 -22.58 -8.76
CA VAL A 26 -10.48 -23.63 -9.00
C VAL A 26 -9.08 -23.08 -8.73
N THR A 27 -8.82 -21.82 -9.09
CA THR A 27 -7.55 -21.14 -8.84
C THR A 27 -7.77 -19.77 -8.19
N LEU A 28 -6.71 -19.15 -7.68
CA LEU A 28 -6.78 -17.76 -7.19
C LEU A 28 -7.18 -16.77 -8.29
N ARG A 29 -6.76 -16.99 -9.54
CA ARG A 29 -7.19 -16.17 -10.68
C ARG A 29 -8.71 -16.29 -10.92
N ASP A 30 -9.24 -17.50 -10.82
CA ASP A 30 -10.68 -17.76 -10.96
C ASP A 30 -11.46 -17.21 -9.77
N MET A 31 -10.89 -17.29 -8.57
CA MET A 31 -11.44 -16.69 -7.35
C MET A 31 -11.62 -15.18 -7.53
N ILE A 32 -10.58 -14.46 -7.95
CA ILE A 32 -10.64 -13.00 -8.19
C ILE A 32 -11.68 -12.67 -9.25
N THR A 33 -11.72 -13.43 -10.35
CA THR A 33 -12.70 -13.24 -11.43
C THR A 33 -14.14 -13.47 -10.95
N THR A 34 -14.34 -14.47 -10.08
CA THR A 34 -15.66 -14.79 -9.53
C THR A 34 -16.09 -13.76 -8.48
N LEU A 35 -15.17 -13.30 -7.63
CA LEU A 35 -15.40 -12.19 -6.71
C LEU A 35 -15.84 -10.93 -7.44
N GLU A 36 -15.19 -10.57 -8.54
CA GLU A 36 -15.59 -9.40 -9.35
C GLU A 36 -17.01 -9.52 -9.90
N ARG A 37 -17.38 -10.72 -10.38
CA ARG A 37 -18.74 -10.95 -10.90
C ARG A 37 -19.81 -10.82 -9.81
N GLN A 38 -19.52 -11.23 -8.58
CA GLN A 38 -20.46 -11.16 -7.46
C GLN A 38 -20.46 -9.81 -6.74
N TYR A 39 -19.29 -9.16 -6.69
CA TYR A 39 -19.02 -7.91 -5.97
C TYR A 39 -18.24 -6.95 -6.88
N PRO A 40 -18.91 -6.28 -7.83
CA PRO A 40 -18.25 -5.44 -8.82
C PRO A 40 -17.36 -4.35 -8.20
N GLY A 41 -16.18 -4.16 -8.78
CA GLY A 41 -15.16 -3.21 -8.33
C GLY A 41 -14.17 -3.76 -7.28
N ILE A 42 -14.33 -5.01 -6.82
CA ILE A 42 -13.38 -5.63 -5.90
C ILE A 42 -12.04 -5.95 -6.57
N LYS A 43 -12.06 -6.36 -7.85
CA LYS A 43 -10.84 -6.67 -8.60
C LYS A 43 -9.94 -5.45 -8.74
N ASP A 44 -10.50 -4.27 -8.97
CA ASP A 44 -9.73 -3.02 -9.07
C ASP A 44 -8.97 -2.68 -7.78
N ARG A 45 -9.47 -3.16 -6.63
CA ARG A 45 -8.81 -3.03 -5.33
C ARG A 45 -7.69 -4.04 -5.11
N LEU A 46 -7.80 -5.22 -5.71
CA LEU A 46 -6.88 -6.34 -5.51
C LEU A 46 -5.77 -6.39 -6.55
N CYS A 47 -6.10 -6.05 -7.80
CA CYS A 47 -5.26 -6.21 -8.97
C CYS A 47 -4.89 -4.87 -9.61
N ASP A 48 -3.77 -4.84 -10.32
CA ASP A 48 -3.39 -3.74 -11.21
C ASP A 48 -4.03 -3.86 -12.61
N GLU A 49 -3.69 -2.94 -13.50
CA GLU A 49 -4.23 -2.86 -14.87
C GLU A 49 -3.86 -4.08 -15.74
N SER A 50 -2.79 -4.79 -15.38
CA SER A 50 -2.39 -6.04 -16.06
C SER A 50 -3.19 -7.26 -15.57
N GLY A 51 -4.00 -7.09 -14.52
CA GLY A 51 -4.72 -8.16 -13.86
C GLY A 51 -3.88 -8.91 -12.83
N GLU A 52 -2.70 -8.40 -12.48
CA GLU A 52 -1.84 -9.00 -11.48
C GLU A 52 -2.16 -8.49 -10.07
N VAL A 53 -2.12 -9.37 -9.05
CA VAL A 53 -2.37 -8.97 -7.66
C VAL A 53 -1.32 -7.95 -7.24
N ARG A 54 -1.77 -6.80 -6.72
CA ARG A 54 -0.90 -5.67 -6.36
C ARG A 54 0.09 -6.09 -5.27
N ARG A 55 1.33 -5.56 -5.30
CA ARG A 55 2.37 -5.89 -4.29
C ARG A 55 1.97 -5.61 -2.84
N PHE A 56 1.06 -4.68 -2.60
CA PHE A 56 0.55 -4.35 -1.27
C PHE A 56 -0.67 -5.18 -0.86
N ILE A 57 -1.04 -6.21 -1.62
CA ILE A 57 -2.06 -7.18 -1.24
C ILE A 57 -1.34 -8.51 -1.01
N ASN A 58 -1.46 -9.03 0.21
CA ASN A 58 -1.01 -10.37 0.55
C ASN A 58 -2.23 -11.29 0.51
N VAL A 59 -2.07 -12.47 -0.08
CA VAL A 59 -3.12 -13.48 -0.17
C VAL A 59 -2.56 -14.75 0.42
N PHE A 60 -3.32 -15.37 1.32
CA PHE A 60 -2.92 -16.61 1.99
C PHE A 60 -3.96 -17.68 1.70
N VAL A 61 -3.51 -18.91 1.41
CA VAL A 61 -4.38 -20.10 1.34
C VAL A 61 -4.02 -20.96 2.54
N ASN A 62 -4.97 -21.17 3.45
CA ASN A 62 -4.75 -21.92 4.71
C ASN A 62 -3.47 -21.50 5.45
N ASP A 63 -3.27 -20.19 5.62
CA ASP A 63 -2.13 -19.54 6.28
C ASP A 63 -0.79 -19.59 5.51
N GLU A 64 -0.73 -20.13 4.29
CA GLU A 64 0.45 -20.11 3.42
C GLU A 64 0.37 -18.94 2.41
N ASP A 65 1.40 -18.10 2.34
CA ASP A 65 1.44 -16.98 1.39
C ASP A 65 1.68 -17.49 -0.04
N VAL A 66 0.76 -17.11 -0.93
CA VAL A 66 0.69 -17.61 -2.32
C VAL A 66 1.91 -17.22 -3.15
N ARG A 67 2.71 -16.25 -2.69
CA ARG A 67 3.99 -15.86 -3.32
C ARG A 67 5.06 -16.94 -3.22
N PHE A 68 4.98 -17.82 -2.23
CA PHE A 68 5.85 -18.99 -2.09
C PHE A 68 5.25 -20.25 -2.73
N MET A 69 4.03 -20.14 -3.27
CA MET A 69 3.32 -21.18 -4.02
C MET A 69 3.41 -20.87 -5.53
N GLU A 70 2.32 -21.05 -6.27
CA GLU A 70 2.22 -20.79 -7.70
C GLU A 70 1.59 -19.42 -8.02
N GLY A 71 1.58 -18.49 -7.05
CA GLY A 71 0.95 -17.18 -7.21
C GLY A 71 -0.51 -17.31 -7.60
N GLN A 72 -0.97 -16.54 -8.58
CA GLN A 72 -2.37 -16.61 -9.06
C GLN A 72 -2.78 -17.95 -9.68
N ALA A 73 -1.82 -18.81 -10.05
CA ALA A 73 -2.10 -20.14 -10.59
C ALA A 73 -2.35 -21.19 -9.49
N THR A 74 -2.12 -20.82 -8.21
CA THR A 74 -2.34 -21.70 -7.05
C THR A 74 -3.72 -22.33 -7.09
N GLN A 75 -3.74 -23.67 -7.11
CA GLN A 75 -4.95 -24.49 -7.10
C GLN A 75 -5.62 -24.44 -5.72
N LEU A 76 -6.94 -24.26 -5.74
CA LEU A 76 -7.79 -24.22 -4.55
C LEU A 76 -8.60 -25.50 -4.45
N LYS A 77 -8.75 -26.00 -3.22
CA LYS A 77 -9.48 -27.21 -2.89
C LYS A 77 -10.77 -26.86 -2.16
N ASP A 78 -11.72 -27.77 -2.23
CA ASP A 78 -12.96 -27.67 -1.45
C ASP A 78 -12.65 -27.53 0.05
N GLY A 79 -13.25 -26.53 0.69
CA GLY A 79 -13.00 -26.22 2.10
C GLY A 79 -11.81 -25.30 2.38
N ASP A 80 -11.02 -24.90 1.38
CA ASP A 80 -9.90 -23.97 1.60
C ASP A 80 -10.39 -22.61 2.12
N VAL A 81 -9.57 -22.01 2.99
CA VAL A 81 -9.76 -20.65 3.47
C VAL A 81 -8.73 -19.75 2.83
N VAL A 82 -9.21 -18.76 2.06
CA VAL A 82 -8.37 -17.74 1.44
C VAL A 82 -8.48 -16.44 2.23
N SER A 83 -7.36 -15.92 2.73
CA SER A 83 -7.33 -14.65 3.45
C SER A 83 -6.74 -13.56 2.56
N ILE A 84 -7.51 -12.49 2.32
CA ILE A 84 -7.01 -11.29 1.65
C ILE A 84 -6.58 -10.31 2.74
N VAL A 85 -5.28 -10.08 2.84
CA VAL A 85 -4.71 -9.15 3.81
C VAL A 85 -4.09 -8.00 3.02
N PRO A 86 -4.76 -6.84 2.95
CA PRO A 86 -4.11 -5.67 2.44
C PRO A 86 -2.96 -5.35 3.39
N ALA A 87 -1.84 -4.90 2.85
CA ALA A 87 -0.73 -4.36 3.62
C ALA A 87 -1.24 -3.06 4.27
N VAL A 88 -1.97 -3.22 5.36
CA VAL A 88 -2.47 -2.14 6.21
C VAL A 88 -1.88 -2.40 7.59
N ALA A 89 -0.67 -1.87 7.78
CA ALA A 89 -0.13 -1.37 9.03
C ALA A 89 -0.24 -2.29 10.26
N GLY A 90 0.38 -3.46 10.17
CA GLY A 90 0.93 -4.16 11.35
C GLY A 90 2.46 -4.25 11.33
N GLY A 91 3.10 -3.92 10.20
CA GLY A 91 4.55 -3.93 10.05
C GLY A 91 5.20 -2.81 10.85
N ALA A 92 6.37 -3.07 11.43
CA ALA A 92 7.13 -2.07 12.18
C ALA A 92 7.30 -0.79 11.35
N ARG A 93 6.57 0.26 11.76
CA ARG A 93 6.64 1.57 11.10
C ARG A 93 8.03 2.14 11.33
N ILE A 94 8.69 2.55 10.26
CA ILE A 94 9.99 3.22 10.34
C ILE A 94 9.78 4.73 10.34
N LYS A 95 10.72 5.45 10.94
CA LYS A 95 10.81 6.90 10.87
C LYS A 95 12.07 7.28 10.13
N LYS A 96 11.95 7.96 9.00
CA LYS A 96 13.08 8.54 8.28
C LYS A 96 12.92 10.05 8.20
N LYS A 97 14.04 10.76 8.37
CA LYS A 97 14.09 12.22 8.36
C LYS A 97 14.74 12.68 7.06
N TYR A 98 14.16 13.69 6.42
CA TYR A 98 14.62 14.23 5.15
C TYR A 98 14.62 15.75 5.15
N TYR A 99 15.57 16.35 4.43
CA TYR A 99 15.43 17.68 3.86
C TYR A 99 14.80 17.56 2.46
N LEU A 100 13.69 18.26 2.27
CA LEU A 100 13.03 18.42 0.98
C LEU A 100 13.37 19.80 0.41
N ASN A 101 14.09 19.85 -0.71
CA ASN A 101 14.28 21.07 -1.48
C ASN A 101 13.21 21.13 -2.57
N VAL A 102 12.14 21.89 -2.30
CA VAL A 102 10.97 22.05 -3.15
C VAL A 102 11.20 23.22 -4.12
N PRO A 103 11.24 22.99 -5.43
CA PRO A 103 11.40 24.07 -6.40
C PRO A 103 10.18 25.00 -6.41
N GLN A 104 10.39 26.29 -6.71
CA GLN A 104 9.33 27.31 -6.66
C GLN A 104 8.06 26.95 -7.43
N LYS A 105 8.21 26.27 -8.56
CA LYS A 105 7.09 25.81 -9.42
C LYS A 105 6.12 24.85 -8.70
N LEU A 106 6.55 24.18 -7.63
CA LEU A 106 5.75 23.20 -6.89
C LEU A 106 5.18 23.74 -5.57
N ILE A 107 5.43 25.00 -5.20
CA ILE A 107 4.95 25.55 -3.91
C ILE A 107 3.41 25.57 -3.81
N LYS A 108 2.72 25.67 -4.95
CA LYS A 108 1.25 25.64 -5.00
C LYS A 108 0.69 24.22 -5.00
N GLU A 109 1.53 23.19 -5.11
CA GLU A 109 1.11 21.80 -5.13
C GLU A 109 0.94 21.25 -3.71
N PRO A 110 -0.13 20.50 -3.42
CA PRO A 110 -0.41 19.97 -2.09
C PRO A 110 0.41 18.69 -1.80
N LEU A 111 1.73 18.78 -1.90
CA LEU A 111 2.64 17.62 -1.85
C LEU A 111 2.42 16.75 -0.62
N ILE A 112 2.40 17.34 0.58
CA ILE A 112 2.23 16.62 1.86
C ILE A 112 0.89 15.87 1.90
N TYR A 113 -0.19 16.48 1.43
CA TYR A 113 -1.50 15.83 1.36
C TYR A 113 -1.47 14.62 0.42
N GLN A 114 -0.79 14.74 -0.73
CA GLN A 114 -0.66 13.64 -1.67
C GLN A 114 0.15 12.47 -1.08
N LEU A 115 1.17 12.75 -0.25
CA LEU A 115 1.92 11.69 0.43
C LEU A 115 1.01 10.84 1.32
N VAL A 116 0.22 11.50 2.18
CA VAL A 116 -0.73 10.83 3.08
C VAL A 116 -1.75 10.01 2.29
N LYS A 117 -2.35 10.61 1.25
CA LYS A 117 -3.45 9.96 0.50
C LYS A 117 -3.01 8.82 -0.40
N LYS A 118 -1.81 8.89 -0.97
CA LYS A 118 -1.36 7.90 -1.96
C LYS A 118 -0.49 6.80 -1.36
N TYR A 119 0.21 7.07 -0.26
CA TYR A 119 1.26 6.17 0.23
C TYR A 119 1.09 5.74 1.70
N ASP A 120 0.01 6.13 2.39
CA ASP A 120 -0.25 5.75 3.80
C ASP A 120 0.93 6.06 4.75
N VAL A 121 1.53 7.24 4.55
CA VAL A 121 2.58 7.76 5.43
C VAL A 121 2.04 8.88 6.32
N VAL A 122 2.68 9.06 7.47
CA VAL A 122 2.42 10.15 8.42
C VAL A 122 3.64 11.09 8.39
N PRO A 123 3.58 12.19 7.63
CA PRO A 123 4.62 13.21 7.64
C PRO A 123 4.46 14.13 8.86
N ASN A 124 5.57 14.46 9.50
CA ASN A 124 5.69 15.45 10.56
C ASN A 124 6.72 16.50 10.15
N ILE A 125 6.26 17.72 9.87
CA ILE A 125 7.13 18.83 9.46
C ILE A 125 7.84 19.37 10.70
N ARG A 126 9.16 19.25 10.73
CA ARG A 126 10.01 19.71 11.84
C ARG A 126 10.44 21.15 11.67
N GLN A 127 10.68 21.57 10.43
CA GLN A 127 11.04 22.92 10.06
C GLN A 127 10.63 23.17 8.61
N ALA A 128 10.18 24.38 8.30
CA ALA A 128 9.92 24.79 6.93
C ALA A 128 10.37 26.24 6.75
N SER A 129 11.01 26.52 5.62
CA SER A 129 11.37 27.86 5.16
C SER A 129 11.03 27.96 3.69
N ILE A 130 10.53 29.12 3.27
CA ILE A 130 10.21 29.41 1.88
C ILE A 130 10.92 30.70 1.50
N SER A 131 11.69 30.66 0.42
CA SER A 131 12.26 31.84 -0.23
C SER A 131 11.64 32.04 -1.62
N ASP A 132 12.12 33.06 -2.33
CA ASP A 132 11.69 33.32 -3.71
C ASP A 132 12.22 32.28 -4.72
N GLU A 133 13.23 31.50 -4.33
CA GLU A 133 13.92 30.54 -5.21
C GLU A 133 13.55 29.09 -4.88
N ILE A 134 13.53 28.73 -3.59
CA ILE A 134 13.30 27.36 -3.13
C ILE A 134 12.53 27.34 -1.79
N GLY A 135 11.71 26.30 -1.62
CA GLY A 135 11.21 25.89 -0.32
C GLY A 135 12.10 24.81 0.28
N VAL A 136 12.49 24.95 1.54
CA VAL A 136 13.23 23.91 2.27
C VAL A 136 12.36 23.40 3.41
N VAL A 137 12.10 22.09 3.43
CA VAL A 137 11.26 21.45 4.46
C VAL A 137 12.02 20.30 5.10
N ALA A 138 12.33 20.40 6.39
CA ALA A 138 12.77 19.27 7.18
C ALA A 138 11.54 18.48 7.64
N VAL A 139 11.42 17.23 7.19
CA VAL A 139 10.26 16.36 7.46
C VAL A 139 10.71 15.02 8.04
N GLU A 140 10.00 14.54 9.05
CA GLU A 140 10.04 13.14 9.45
C GLU A 140 8.87 12.42 8.79
N ILE A 141 9.13 11.34 8.05
CA ILE A 141 8.10 10.53 7.42
C ILE A 141 8.05 9.19 8.16
N GLU A 142 6.91 8.92 8.78
CA GLU A 142 6.62 7.65 9.43
C GLU A 142 5.72 6.78 8.56
N GLY A 143 6.08 5.53 8.33
CA GLY A 143 5.25 4.57 7.59
C GLY A 143 5.91 3.21 7.46
N GLU A 144 5.27 2.30 6.75
CA GLU A 144 5.92 1.05 6.37
C GLU A 144 7.12 1.33 5.45
N PRO A 145 8.20 0.52 5.49
CA PRO A 145 9.41 0.77 4.71
C PRO A 145 9.15 1.02 3.21
N ALA A 146 8.31 0.19 2.58
CA ALA A 146 7.95 0.32 1.16
C ALA A 146 7.11 1.57 0.86
N SER A 147 6.25 1.96 1.80
CA SER A 147 5.45 3.19 1.71
C SER A 147 6.32 4.44 1.79
N VAL A 148 7.26 4.48 2.75
CA VAL A 148 8.22 5.57 2.89
C VAL A 148 9.09 5.69 1.64
N GLU A 149 9.60 4.57 1.11
CA GLU A 149 10.37 4.54 -0.13
C GLU A 149 9.57 5.08 -1.32
N SER A 150 8.35 4.59 -1.53
CA SER A 150 7.47 5.02 -2.62
C SER A 150 7.11 6.50 -2.53
N ALA A 151 6.85 7.00 -1.32
CA ALA A 151 6.60 8.42 -1.05
C ALA A 151 7.81 9.29 -1.41
N THR A 152 9.02 8.88 -1.04
CA THR A 152 10.24 9.62 -1.40
C THR A 152 10.52 9.63 -2.89
N LYS A 153 10.34 8.48 -3.57
CA LYS A 153 10.50 8.37 -5.01
C LYS A 153 9.53 9.28 -5.77
N PHE A 154 8.27 9.32 -5.32
CA PHE A 154 7.26 10.22 -5.89
C PHE A 154 7.67 11.70 -5.82
N LEU A 155 8.22 12.16 -4.70
CA LEU A 155 8.73 13.53 -4.58
C LEU A 155 9.90 13.80 -5.55
N GLN A 156 10.83 12.85 -5.65
CA GLN A 156 11.96 12.94 -6.59
C GLN A 156 11.50 13.01 -8.04
N GLU A 157 10.50 12.22 -8.43
CA GLU A 157 9.91 12.22 -9.77
C GLU A 157 9.24 13.57 -10.12
N LEU A 158 8.69 14.28 -9.13
CA LEU A 158 8.19 15.65 -9.32
C LEU A 158 9.32 16.70 -9.44
N GLY A 159 10.55 16.33 -9.10
CA GLY A 159 11.72 17.20 -9.10
C GLY A 159 12.01 17.86 -7.76
N VAL A 160 11.48 17.33 -6.65
CA VAL A 160 11.87 17.72 -5.29
C VAL A 160 13.17 16.99 -4.93
N SER A 161 14.21 17.69 -4.46
CA SER A 161 15.39 17.00 -3.88
C SER A 161 14.99 16.42 -2.53
N VAL A 162 15.32 15.15 -2.29
CA VAL A 162 15.01 14.44 -1.04
C VAL A 162 16.32 13.92 -0.46
N GLU A 163 16.84 14.61 0.55
CA GLU A 163 18.13 14.32 1.16
C GLU A 163 17.93 13.78 2.58
N PRO A 164 18.50 12.61 2.95
CA PRO A 164 18.37 12.08 4.30
C PRO A 164 19.07 12.99 5.30
N ILE A 165 18.46 13.18 6.47
CA ILE A 165 19.13 13.81 7.61
C ILE A 165 19.91 12.71 8.33
N GLU A 166 21.23 12.71 8.18
CA GLU A 166 22.09 11.78 8.92
C GLU A 166 21.88 12.00 10.43
N ILE A 167 21.40 10.97 11.12
CA ILE A 167 21.42 10.93 12.57
C ILE A 167 22.85 10.52 12.92
N ASN A 168 23.67 11.45 13.41
CA ASN A 168 24.85 11.06 14.18
C ASN A 168 24.34 10.22 15.35
N VAL A 169 24.55 8.91 15.27
CA VAL A 169 24.26 7.99 16.37
C VAL A 169 25.29 8.28 17.45
N ILE A 170 24.95 9.18 18.38
CA ILE A 170 25.57 9.25 19.70
C ILE A 170 24.44 9.31 20.72
N GLU A 171 23.93 8.15 21.07
CA GLU A 171 23.30 7.86 22.37
C GLU A 171 23.77 6.42 22.68
N GLY A 172 24.61 6.14 23.70
CA GLY A 172 24.75 6.80 24.99
C GLY A 172 23.95 6.01 26.00
#